data_AF-A0A936HYP3-F1
#
_entry.id   AF-A0A936HYP3-F1
#
_cell.length_a   1.000
_cell.length_b   1.000
_cell.length_c   1.000
_cell.angle_alpha   90.00
_cell.angle_beta   90.00
_cell.angle_gamma   90.00
#
_symmetry.space_group_name_H-M   'P 1'
#
loop_
_entity.id
_entity.type
_entity.pdbx_description
1 polymer ?
#
loop_
_entity_poly.entity_id
_entity_poly.type
_entity_poly.pdbx_seq_one_letter_code
_entity_poly.pdbx_strand_id
1 'polypeptide(L)'
;MNDIISINRQFLNMAREASKLKSGEILTGLSRPMLDWIGKMSLEQIESLSKDIGVSAINLRLSETEMDRLLGLQTEQKAAYSVAVAVTNKAPDKQDSR
;
A
#
# COMPACT_ATOMS: atom_id res chain seq x y z
N MET A 1 5.00 15.31 -9.99
CA MET A 1 4.56 14.28 -9.00
C MET A 1 3.27 13.55 -9.42
N ASN A 2 2.85 13.57 -10.70
CA ASN A 2 1.71 12.74 -11.16
C ASN A 2 2.09 11.27 -11.36
N ASP A 3 3.38 10.99 -11.53
CA ASP A 3 3.85 9.63 -11.84
C ASP A 3 3.62 8.68 -10.67
N ILE A 4 3.85 9.12 -9.43
CA ILE A 4 3.63 8.28 -8.24
C ILE A 4 2.15 7.95 -8.05
N ILE A 5 1.25 8.91 -8.31
CA ILE A 5 -0.20 8.70 -8.24
C ILE A 5 -0.63 7.70 -9.32
N SER A 6 -0.10 7.85 -10.55
CA SER A 6 -0.37 6.92 -11.66
C SER A 6 0.11 5.50 -11.35
N ILE A 7 1.32 5.36 -10.80
CA ILE A 7 1.89 4.07 -10.38
C ILE A 7 1.02 3.43 -9.28
N ASN A 8 0.66 4.22 -8.26
CA ASN A 8 -0.18 3.76 -7.16
C ASN A 8 -1.52 3.27 -7.66
N ARG A 9 -2.18 4.02 -8.53
CA ARG A 9 -3.46 3.64 -9.12
C ARG A 9 -3.35 2.35 -9.94
N GLN A 10 -2.33 2.25 -10.79
CA GLN A 10 -2.12 1.05 -11.61
C GLN A 10 -1.89 -0.19 -10.74
N PHE A 11 -1.05 -0.07 -9.71
CA PHE A 11 -0.78 -1.16 -8.78
C PHE A 11 -2.02 -1.54 -7.97
N LEU A 12 -2.76 -0.58 -7.41
CA LEU A 12 -3.97 -0.84 -6.63
C LEU A 12 -5.07 -1.49 -7.49
N ASN A 13 -5.24 -1.07 -8.74
CA ASN A 13 -6.15 -1.72 -9.68
C ASN A 13 -5.72 -3.15 -10.02
N MET A 14 -4.42 -3.36 -10.26
CA MET A 14 -3.87 -4.70 -10.48
C MET A 14 -4.08 -5.59 -9.25
N ALA A 15 -3.83 -5.08 -8.05
CA ALA A 15 -4.03 -5.81 -6.79
C ALA A 15 -5.51 -6.15 -6.55
N ARG A 16 -6.42 -5.25 -6.92
CA ARG A 16 -7.87 -5.50 -6.88
C ARG A 16 -8.26 -6.66 -7.79
N GLU A 17 -7.73 -6.72 -9.02
CA GLU A 17 -7.99 -7.86 -9.91
C GLU A 17 -7.30 -9.14 -9.42
N ALA A 18 -6.07 -9.03 -8.93
CA ALA A 18 -5.32 -10.14 -8.34
C ALA A 18 -6.02 -10.75 -7.12
N SER A 19 -6.82 -9.98 -6.38
CA SER A 19 -7.61 -10.50 -5.26
C SER A 19 -8.58 -11.61 -5.68
N LYS A 20 -9.06 -11.63 -6.94
CA LYS A 20 -9.95 -12.68 -7.44
C LYS A 20 -9.21 -13.97 -7.77
N LEU A 21 -7.87 -13.93 -7.85
CA LEU A 21 -7.02 -15.06 -8.21
C LEU A 21 -6.54 -15.78 -6.96
N LYS A 22 -6.47 -17.12 -7.01
CA LYS A 22 -5.85 -17.93 -5.95
C LYS A 22 -4.35 -17.63 -5.79
N SER A 23 -3.69 -17.18 -6.86
CA SER A 23 -2.26 -16.83 -6.88
C SER A 23 -1.99 -15.33 -6.70
N GLY A 24 -2.99 -14.54 -6.29
CA GLY A 24 -2.86 -13.09 -6.15
C GLY A 24 -1.74 -12.63 -5.22
N GLU A 25 -1.46 -13.39 -4.16
CA GLU A 25 -0.39 -13.10 -3.20
C GLU A 25 0.99 -13.19 -3.84
N ILE A 26 1.19 -14.16 -4.74
CA ILE A 26 2.45 -14.35 -5.48
C ILE A 26 2.65 -13.21 -6.48
N LEU A 27 1.58 -12.80 -7.17
CA LEU A 27 1.64 -11.76 -8.20
C LEU A 27 1.94 -10.37 -7.63
N THR A 28 1.39 -10.07 -6.45
CA THR A 28 1.44 -8.74 -5.85
C THR A 28 2.45 -8.61 -4.71
N GLY A 29 2.83 -9.74 -4.11
CA GLY A 29 3.57 -9.79 -2.86
C GLY A 29 2.77 -9.31 -1.65
N LEU A 30 1.47 -9.05 -1.79
CA LEU A 30 0.57 -8.67 -0.70
C LEU A 30 -0.02 -9.91 -0.02
N SER A 31 -0.33 -9.82 1.27
CA SER A 31 -1.00 -10.91 1.99
C SER A 31 -2.45 -11.09 1.52
N ARG A 32 -3.00 -12.29 1.70
CA ARG A 32 -4.40 -12.59 1.35
C ARG A 32 -5.42 -11.61 1.97
N PRO A 33 -5.35 -11.29 3.28
CA PRO A 33 -6.27 -10.31 3.88
C PRO A 33 -6.19 -8.94 3.22
N MET A 34 -4.97 -8.51 2.85
CA MET A 34 -4.78 -7.22 2.16
C MET A 34 -5.39 -7.24 0.76
N LEU A 35 -5.21 -8.34 0.02
CA LEU A 35 -5.86 -8.48 -1.28
C LEU A 35 -7.39 -8.51 -1.17
N ASP A 36 -7.94 -9.21 -0.18
CA ASP A 36 -9.38 -9.25 0.06
C ASP A 36 -9.93 -7.86 0.40
N TRP A 37 -9.17 -7.06 1.13
CA TRP A 37 -9.53 -5.70 1.47
C TRP A 37 -9.49 -4.78 0.24
N ILE A 38 -8.39 -4.78 -0.54
CA ILE A 38 -8.29 -4.02 -1.79
C ILE A 38 -9.35 -4.47 -2.80
N GLY A 39 -9.68 -5.77 -2.82
CA GLY A 39 -10.73 -6.37 -3.64
C GLY A 39 -12.11 -5.76 -3.42
N LYS A 40 -12.39 -5.30 -2.20
CA LYS A 40 -13.66 -4.67 -1.80
C LYS A 40 -13.72 -3.17 -2.10
N MET A 41 -12.60 -2.54 -2.44
CA MET A 41 -12.58 -1.11 -2.73
C MET A 41 -13.32 -0.78 -4.04
N SER A 42 -14.01 0.35 -4.06
CA SER A 42 -14.50 0.96 -5.30
C SER A 42 -13.37 1.62 -6.08
N LEU A 43 -13.64 1.95 -7.35
CA LEU A 43 -12.65 2.67 -8.19
C LEU A 43 -12.35 4.06 -7.61
N GLU A 44 -13.34 4.73 -7.05
CA GLU A 44 -13.22 6.04 -6.41
C GLU A 44 -12.35 5.96 -5.14
N GLN A 45 -12.52 4.89 -4.36
CA GLN A 45 -11.69 4.66 -3.18
C GLN A 45 -10.22 4.39 -3.57
N ILE A 46 -9.98 3.62 -4.65
CA ILE A 46 -8.63 3.42 -5.19
C ILE A 46 -8.03 4.73 -5.68
N GLU A 47 -8.81 5.54 -6.40
CA GLU A 47 -8.37 6.83 -6.91
C GLU A 47 -8.01 7.79 -5.75
N SER A 48 -8.84 7.85 -4.70
CA SER A 48 -8.55 8.63 -3.49
C SER A 48 -7.28 8.13 -2.80
N LEU A 49 -7.18 6.82 -2.56
CA LEU A 49 -6.02 6.25 -1.89
C LEU A 49 -4.72 6.49 -2.66
N SER A 50 -4.76 6.42 -4.00
CA SER A 50 -3.60 6.66 -4.86
C SER A 50 -3.01 8.07 -4.74
N LYS A 51 -3.85 9.04 -4.37
CA LYS A 51 -3.49 10.45 -4.13
C LYS A 51 -3.05 10.70 -2.70
N ASP A 52 -3.65 9.98 -1.75
CA ASP A 52 -3.45 10.18 -0.32
C ASP A 52 -2.13 9.58 0.20
N ILE A 53 -1.64 8.50 -0.43
CA ILE A 53 -0.38 7.87 -0.01
C ILE A 53 0.84 8.59 -0.62
N GLY A 54 1.80 8.94 0.23
CA GLY A 54 2.99 9.70 -0.15
C GLY A 54 4.14 8.86 -0.72
N VAL A 55 3.95 7.55 -0.80
CA VAL A 55 4.93 6.57 -1.26
C VAL A 55 4.32 5.65 -2.31
N SER A 56 5.17 4.91 -3.02
CA SER A 56 4.72 3.85 -3.93
C SER A 56 4.01 2.75 -3.14
N ALA A 57 2.76 2.44 -3.52
CA ALA A 57 1.96 1.35 -2.95
C ALA A 57 2.66 -0.02 -3.09
N ILE A 58 3.53 -0.18 -4.09
CA ILE A 58 4.33 -1.40 -4.30
C ILE A 58 5.24 -1.69 -3.10
N ASN A 59 5.79 -0.65 -2.48
CA ASN A 59 6.72 -0.77 -1.35
C ASN A 59 6.02 -0.77 0.01
N LEU A 60 4.70 -0.54 0.02
CA LEU A 60 3.93 -0.36 1.23
C LEU A 60 3.42 -1.72 1.73
N ARG A 61 4.24 -2.38 2.55
CA ARG A 61 3.85 -3.62 3.24
C ARG A 61 3.16 -3.28 4.55
N LEU A 62 1.84 -3.22 4.54
CA LEU A 62 1.03 -2.98 5.74
C LEU A 62 0.48 -4.30 6.27
N SER A 63 0.55 -4.48 7.58
CA SER A 63 -0.34 -5.40 8.29
C SER A 63 -1.78 -4.88 8.24
N GLU A 64 -2.74 -5.75 8.53
CA GLU A 64 -4.17 -5.40 8.56
C GLU A 64 -4.44 -4.22 9.53
N THR A 65 -3.84 -4.26 10.72
CA THR A 65 -3.97 -3.17 11.71
C THR A 65 -3.39 -1.85 11.23
N GLU A 66 -2.27 -1.88 10.51
CA GLU A 66 -1.66 -0.66 9.97
C GLU A 66 -2.47 -0.10 8.79
N MET A 67 -3.13 -0.97 8.02
CA MET A 67 -4.02 -0.57 6.95
C MET A 67 -5.29 0.10 7.50
N ASP A 68 -5.95 -0.54 8.46
CA ASP A 68 -7.13 0.04 9.12
C ASP A 68 -6.80 1.41 9.72
N ARG A 69 -5.62 1.53 10.33
CA ARG A 69 -5.12 2.80 10.84
C ARG A 69 -4.93 3.83 9.72
N LEU A 70 -4.25 3.47 8.63
CA LEU A 70 -4.05 4.37 7.48
C LEU A 70 -5.39 4.90 6.94
N LEU A 71 -6.42 4.07 6.88
CA LEU A 71 -7.70 4.44 6.31
C LEU A 71 -8.53 5.34 7.23
N GLY A 72 -8.38 5.18 8.55
CA GLY A 72 -9.00 6.03 9.55
C GLY A 72 -8.37 7.41 9.71
N LEU A 73 -7.19 7.65 9.11
CA LEU A 73 -6.49 8.93 9.16
C LEU A 73 -7.10 9.95 8.18
N GLN A 74 -6.93 11.24 8.49
CA GLN A 74 -7.22 12.33 7.55
C GLN A 74 -6.17 12.36 6.42
N THR A 75 -6.51 12.91 5.26
CA THR A 75 -5.67 12.89 4.04
C THR A 75 -4.22 13.32 4.28
N GLU A 76 -4.00 14.41 5.02
CA GLU A 76 -2.67 14.94 5.32
C GLU A 76 -1.84 13.98 6.20
N GLN A 77 -2.51 13.24 7.07
CA GLN A 77 -1.90 12.27 7.98
C GLN A 77 -1.56 10.95 7.26
N LYS A 78 -2.33 10.57 6.23
CA LYS A 78 -2.09 9.35 5.44
C LYS A 78 -0.74 9.38 4.74
N ALA A 79 -0.39 10.52 4.14
CA ALA A 79 0.90 10.69 3.47
C ALA A 79 2.06 10.48 4.45
N ALA A 80 2.05 11.20 5.59
CA ALA A 80 3.07 11.09 6.62
C ALA A 80 3.18 9.68 7.21
N TYR A 81 2.04 9.04 7.50
CA TYR A 81 2.00 7.68 8.02
C TYR A 81 2.55 6.65 7.02
N SER A 82 2.17 6.76 5.75
CA SER A 82 2.66 5.86 4.69
C SER A 82 4.18 5.94 4.51
N VAL A 83 4.77 7.12 4.67
CA VAL A 83 6.23 7.31 4.67
C VAL A 83 6.86 6.65 5.90
N ALA A 84 6.31 6.89 7.10
CA ALA A 84 6.85 6.34 8.35
C ALA A 84 6.88 4.80 8.35
N VAL A 85 5.82 4.16 7.87
CA VAL A 85 5.77 2.69 7.75
C VAL A 85 6.75 2.18 6.71
N ALA A 86 6.84 2.84 5.54
CA ALA A 86 7.78 2.45 4.49
C ALA A 86 9.25 2.52 4.94
N VAL A 87 9.60 3.53 5.76
CA VAL A 87 10.95 3.66 6.35
C VAL A 87 11.20 2.56 7.40
N THR A 88 10.21 2.25 8.24
CA THR A 88 10.32 1.22 9.28
C THR A 88 10.53 -0.18 8.67
N ASN A 89 9.82 -0.49 7.58
CA ASN A 89 9.97 -1.74 6.85
C ASN A 89 11.31 -1.86 6.09
N LYS A 90 12.05 -0.77 5.93
CA LYS A 90 13.36 -0.76 5.27
C LYS A 90 14.54 -0.94 6.24
N ALA A 91 14.32 -0.88 7.56
CA ALA A 91 15.35 -1.20 8.56
C ALA A 91 15.35 -2.72 8.84
N PRO A 92 16.49 -3.42 8.64
CA PRO A 92 17.69 -3.12 9.39
C PRO A 92 18.93 -3.04 8.49
N ASP A 93 19.39 -1.83 8.18
CA ASP A 93 20.81 -1.67 7.90
C ASP A 93 21.51 -1.67 9.26
N LYS A 94 22.04 -2.84 9.62
CA LYS A 94 23.10 -2.93 10.62
C LYS A 94 24.24 -2.07 10.09
N GLN A 95 24.39 -0.87 10.64
CA GLN A 95 25.64 -0.14 10.55
C GLN A 95 26.78 -1.04 11.02
N ASP A 96 27.83 -1.00 10.21
CA ASP A 96 29.13 -1.62 10.36
C ASP A 96 29.54 -1.99 11.79
N SER A 97 29.93 -3.24 11.94
CA SER A 97 30.90 -3.63 12.95
C SER A 97 31.83 -4.66 12.31
N ARG A 98 32.83 -4.15 11.57
CA ARG A 98 34.24 -4.57 11.62
C ARG A 98 35.08 -3.79 10.61
#